data_AF-A0A970X3N0-F1
#
_entry.id   AF-A0A970X3N0-F1
#
_cell.length_a   1.000
_cell.length_b   1.000
_cell.length_c   1.000
_cell.angle_alpha   90.00
_cell.angle_beta   90.00
_cell.angle_gamma   90.00
#
_symmetry.space_group_name_H-M   'P 1'
#
loop_
_entity.id
_entity.type
_entity.pdbx_description
1 polymer ?
#
loop_
_entity_poly.entity_id
_entity_poly.type
_entity_poly.pdbx_seq_one_letter_code
_entity_poly.pdbx_strand_id
1 'polypeptide(L)'
;MESVIGIDAGGSRIRALAVSGGTVVGKGAAGPGNPHAVSASELAAHYSTALADLPRARALAVCAAGAGSPAGRRRLGRALAPWSRGA
;
A
#
# COMPACT_ATOMS: atom_id res chain seq x y z
N MET A 1 0.24 -20.13 -4.24
CA MET A 1 -1.02 -19.46 -4.62
C MET A 1 -0.70 -17.99 -4.77
N GLU A 2 -0.92 -17.38 -5.93
CA GLU A 2 -0.58 -15.98 -6.17
C GLU A 2 -1.67 -15.08 -5.58
N SER A 3 -1.29 -14.15 -4.71
CA SER A 3 -2.22 -13.16 -4.17
C SER A 3 -2.06 -11.81 -4.87
N VAL A 4 -3.12 -11.00 -4.85
CA VAL A 4 -3.09 -9.57 -5.20
C VAL A 4 -3.42 -8.80 -3.94
N ILE A 5 -2.73 -7.68 -3.71
CA ILE A 5 -3.07 -6.77 -2.61
C ILE A 5 -3.74 -5.52 -3.18
N GLY A 6 -4.96 -5.25 -2.74
CA GLY A 6 -5.64 -3.97 -2.96
C GLY A 6 -5.39 -3.02 -1.80
N ILE A 7 -5.04 -1.78 -2.08
CA ILE A 7 -4.77 -0.74 -1.09
C ILE A 7 -5.69 0.47 -1.31
N ASP A 8 -6.43 0.85 -0.28
CA ASP A 8 -7.16 2.11 -0.16
C ASP A 8 -6.46 3.01 0.86
N ALA A 9 -5.98 4.17 0.42
CA ALA A 9 -5.10 5.02 1.20
C ALA A 9 -5.56 6.50 1.16
N GLY A 10 -6.06 6.99 2.28
CA GLY A 10 -6.52 8.37 2.43
C GLY A 10 -5.63 9.22 3.35
N GLY A 11 -6.11 10.41 3.67
CA GLY A 11 -5.46 11.33 4.62
C GLY A 11 -5.46 10.84 6.08
N SER A 12 -6.29 9.84 6.43
CA SER A 12 -6.44 9.38 7.82
C SER A 12 -5.95 7.95 8.06
N ARG A 13 -6.10 7.06 7.08
CA ARG A 13 -5.85 5.62 7.24
C ARG A 13 -5.53 4.95 5.91
N ILE A 14 -4.65 3.94 5.97
CA ILE A 14 -4.46 2.93 4.93
C ILE A 14 -5.27 1.69 5.31
N ARG A 15 -5.90 1.07 4.32
CA ARG A 15 -6.48 -0.28 4.39
C ARG A 15 -5.92 -1.12 3.26
N ALA A 16 -5.48 -2.32 3.56
CA ALA A 16 -4.96 -3.28 2.60
C ALA A 16 -5.70 -4.61 2.73
N LEU A 17 -6.02 -5.24 1.60
CA LEU A 17 -6.63 -6.55 1.52
C LEU A 17 -5.79 -7.43 0.61
N ALA A 18 -5.33 -8.58 1.12
CA ALA A 18 -4.75 -9.64 0.29
C ALA A 18 -5.86 -10.58 -0.18
N VAL A 19 -5.94 -10.81 -1.49
CA VAL A 19 -6.95 -11.67 -2.12
C VAL A 19 -6.25 -12.78 -2.90
N SER A 20 -6.69 -14.03 -2.70
CA SER A 20 -6.21 -15.21 -3.41
C SER A 20 -7.41 -16.03 -3.87
N GLY A 21 -7.52 -16.32 -5.17
CA GLY A 21 -8.64 -17.09 -5.72
C GLY A 21 -10.02 -16.48 -5.46
N GLY A 22 -10.12 -15.15 -5.40
CA GLY A 22 -11.38 -14.43 -5.09
C GLY A 22 -11.70 -14.32 -3.59
N THR A 23 -10.91 -14.95 -2.72
CA THR A 23 -11.12 -14.93 -1.27
C THR A 23 -10.16 -13.96 -0.59
N VAL A 24 -10.67 -13.17 0.36
CA VAL A 24 -9.81 -12.34 1.23
C VAL A 24 -9.07 -13.26 2.20
N VAL A 25 -7.74 -13.28 2.10
CA VAL A 25 -6.85 -14.13 2.92
C VAL A 25 -6.05 -13.33 3.94
N GLY A 26 -6.08 -12.01 3.87
CA GLY A 26 -5.40 -11.13 4.82
C GLY A 26 -5.93 -9.71 4.77
N LYS A 27 -5.84 -9.01 5.90
CA LYS A 27 -6.22 -7.61 6.04
C LYS A 27 -5.13 -6.88 6.82
N GLY A 28 -4.85 -5.64 6.43
CA GLY A 28 -3.92 -4.79 7.13
C GLY A 28 -4.41 -3.34 7.16
N ALA A 29 -3.95 -2.58 8.13
CA ALA A 29 -4.28 -1.17 8.26
C ALA A 29 -3.17 -0.42 8.99
N ALA A 30 -3.03 0.86 8.69
CA ALA A 30 -2.08 1.74 9.37
C ALA A 30 -2.54 3.20 9.29
N GLY A 31 -1.69 4.13 9.72
CA GLY A 31 -1.92 5.56 9.64
C GLY A 31 -2.11 6.11 8.21
N PRO A 32 -2.09 7.44 8.05
CA PRO A 32 -2.30 8.11 6.77
C PRO A 32 -1.43 7.58 5.62
N GLY A 33 -2.03 7.45 4.43
CA GLY A 33 -1.36 7.01 3.20
C GLY A 33 -1.26 8.06 2.11
N ASN A 34 -1.81 9.26 2.33
CA ASN A 34 -1.63 10.41 1.44
C ASN A 34 -0.19 10.94 1.59
N PRO A 35 0.63 10.96 0.53
CA PRO A 35 1.99 11.49 0.61
C PRO A 35 2.01 12.95 1.06
N HIS A 36 0.99 13.75 0.73
CA HIS A 36 0.97 15.18 1.12
C HIS A 36 0.66 15.42 2.60
N ALA A 37 0.24 14.40 3.36
CA ALA A 37 -0.20 14.56 4.75
C ALA A 37 0.89 14.22 5.78
N VAL A 38 1.93 13.48 5.39
CA VAL A 38 2.97 12.96 6.30
C VAL A 38 4.36 13.04 5.67
N SER A 39 5.40 12.91 6.50
CA SER A 39 6.78 12.81 6.01
C SER A 39 7.02 11.53 5.20
N ALA A 40 8.16 11.45 4.50
CA ALA A 40 8.50 10.27 3.72
C ALA A 40 8.75 9.02 4.58
N SER A 41 9.37 9.18 5.75
CA SER A 41 9.63 8.08 6.70
C SER A 41 8.33 7.56 7.31
N GLU A 42 7.43 8.44 7.74
CA GLU A 42 6.11 8.05 8.25
C GLU A 42 5.28 7.35 7.19
N LEU A 43 5.29 7.86 5.95
CA LEU A 43 4.59 7.22 4.83
C LEU A 43 5.10 5.78 4.63
N ALA A 44 6.42 5.60 4.56
CA ALA A 44 7.02 4.28 4.40
C ALA A 44 6.71 3.35 5.59
N ALA A 45 6.73 3.87 6.82
CA ALA A 45 6.36 3.13 8.02
C ALA A 45 4.90 2.68 7.97
N HIS A 46 3.95 3.57 7.64
CA HIS A 46 2.55 3.19 7.55
C HIS A 46 2.27 2.15 6.47
N TYR A 47 2.85 2.29 5.26
CA TYR A 47 2.71 1.26 4.23
C TYR A 47 3.35 -0.07 4.66
N SER A 48 4.51 -0.03 5.32
CA SER A 48 5.14 -1.26 5.84
C SER A 48 4.28 -1.94 6.90
N THR A 49 3.74 -1.19 7.87
CA THR A 49 2.83 -1.72 8.89
C THR A 49 1.54 -2.29 8.29
N ALA A 50 0.94 -1.59 7.32
CA ALA A 50 -0.29 -2.06 6.68
C ALA A 50 -0.10 -3.36 5.87
N LEU A 51 1.14 -3.69 5.48
CA LEU A 51 1.46 -4.83 4.63
C LEU A 51 2.23 -5.95 5.34
N ALA A 52 2.73 -5.71 6.57
CA ALA A 52 3.66 -6.58 7.29
C ALA A 52 3.23 -8.05 7.36
N ASP A 53 1.95 -8.30 7.65
CA ASP A 53 1.41 -9.64 7.86
C ASP A 53 0.66 -10.19 6.64
N LEU A 54 0.68 -9.46 5.51
CA LEU A 54 0.02 -9.92 4.29
C LEU A 54 0.92 -10.90 3.54
N PRO A 55 0.33 -11.94 2.92
CA PRO A 55 1.10 -12.87 2.10
C PRO A 55 1.76 -12.13 0.93
N ARG A 56 2.86 -12.69 0.43
CA ARG A 56 3.51 -12.14 -0.76
C ARG A 56 2.52 -12.04 -1.92
N ALA A 57 2.50 -10.89 -2.56
CA ALA A 57 1.61 -10.61 -3.69
C ALA A 57 2.38 -10.55 -5.00
N ARG A 58 1.73 -11.00 -6.08
CA ARG A 58 2.21 -10.82 -7.46
C ARG A 58 2.04 -9.39 -7.94
N ALA A 59 1.04 -8.69 -7.42
CA ALA A 59 0.73 -7.32 -7.80
C ALA A 59 0.10 -6.54 -6.63
N LEU A 60 0.32 -5.23 -6.65
CA LEU A 60 -0.35 -4.27 -5.79
C LEU A 60 -1.23 -3.34 -6.63
N ALA A 61 -2.50 -3.25 -6.29
CA ALA A 61 -3.42 -2.25 -6.83
C ALA A 61 -3.61 -1.14 -5.78
N VAL A 62 -3.28 0.10 -6.13
CA VAL A 62 -3.20 1.20 -5.15
C VAL A 62 -4.14 2.33 -5.55
N CYS A 63 -5.13 2.58 -4.70
CA CYS A 63 -6.01 3.74 -4.75
C CYS A 63 -5.62 4.68 -3.60
N ALA A 64 -4.80 5.69 -3.90
CA ALA A 64 -4.28 6.60 -2.88
C ALA A 64 -4.61 8.06 -3.18
N ALA A 65 -5.08 8.79 -2.16
CA ALA A 65 -5.11 10.24 -2.19
C ALA A 65 -3.70 10.79 -2.47
N GLY A 66 -3.60 11.88 -3.23
CA GLY A 66 -2.31 12.44 -3.64
C GLY A 66 -1.63 11.77 -4.84
N ALA A 67 -2.16 10.64 -5.35
CA ALA A 67 -1.63 9.97 -6.55
C ALA A 67 -1.88 10.72 -7.87
N GLY A 68 -2.65 11.82 -7.86
CA GLY A 68 -2.95 12.63 -9.04
C GLY A 68 -1.74 13.40 -9.61
N SER A 69 -0.73 13.69 -8.78
CA SER A 69 0.46 14.45 -9.20
C SER A 69 1.67 13.54 -9.45
N PRO A 70 2.60 13.89 -10.37
CA PRO A 70 3.85 13.14 -10.56
C PRO A 70 4.70 13.02 -9.29
N ALA A 71 4.73 14.07 -8.47
CA ALA A 71 5.46 14.07 -7.21
C ALA A 71 4.84 13.09 -6.20
N GLY A 72 3.50 13.07 -6.08
CA GLY A 72 2.78 12.11 -5.24
C GLY A 72 3.02 10.67 -5.68
N ARG A 73 2.93 10.38 -6.99
CA ARG A 73 3.25 9.05 -7.55
C ARG A 73 4.67 8.60 -7.23
N ARG A 74 5.67 9.48 -7.37
CA ARG A 74 7.06 9.15 -7.01
C ARG A 74 7.22 8.83 -5.51
N ARG A 75 6.52 9.55 -4.64
CA ARG A 75 6.59 9.30 -3.19
C ARG A 75 5.91 7.99 -2.81
N LEU A 76 4.74 7.71 -3.37
CA LEU A 76 4.06 6.42 -3.22
C LEU A 76 4.92 5.26 -3.75
N GLY A 77 5.49 5.43 -4.94
CA GLY A 77 6.38 4.43 -5.54
C GLY A 77 7.60 4.11 -4.67
N ARG A 78 8.19 5.12 -4.01
CA ARG A 78 9.29 4.89 -3.05
C ARG A 78 8.84 4.17 -1.79
N ALA A 79 7.69 4.53 -1.22
CA ALA A 79 7.16 3.87 -0.02
C ALA A 79 6.79 2.41 -0.29
N LEU A 80 6.31 2.09 -1.49
CA LEU A 80 5.88 0.75 -1.91
C LEU A 80 6.99 -0.06 -2.61
N ALA A 81 8.15 0.53 -2.90
CA ALA A 81 9.25 -0.13 -3.60
C ALA A 81 9.69 -1.47 -2.97
N PRO A 82 9.70 -1.64 -1.62
CA PRO A 82 10.01 -2.93 -1.01
C PRO A 82 9.01 -4.04 -1.37
N TRP A 83 7.78 -3.66 -1.71
CA TRP A 83 6.65 -4.55 -1.96
C TRP A 83 6.40 -4.76 -3.46
N SER A 84 6.90 -3.87 -4.32
CA SER A 84 6.67 -3.90 -5.76
C SER A 84 7.65 -4.77 -6.56
N ARG A 85 8.60 -5.45 -5.92
CA ARG A 85 9.59 -6.33 -6.59
C ARG A 85 9.27 -7.81 -6.32
N GLY A 86 8.70 -8.45 -7.33
CA GLY A 86 8.32 -9.86 -7.30
C GLY A 86 7.43 -10.25 -8.48
N ALA A 87 7.90 -9.96 -9.69
CA ALA A 87 7.51 -10.61 -10.94
C ALA A 87 8.79 -10.88 -11.72
#